data_AF-A0A1I2U146-F1
#
_entry.id   AF-A0A1I2U146-F1
#
_cell.length_a   1.000
_cell.length_b   1.000
_cell.length_c   1.000
_cell.angle_alpha   90.00
_cell.angle_beta   90.00
_cell.angle_gamma   90.00
#
_symmetry.space_group_name_H-M   'P 1'
#
loop_
_entity.id
_entity.type
_entity.pdbx_description
1 polymer ?
#
loop_
_entity_poly.entity_id
_entity_poly.type
_entity_poly.pdbx_seq_one_letter_code
_entity_poly.pdbx_strand_id
1 'polypeptide(L)'
;MKHKLILLLALLFAFPAFAQTDRVQELIQEGITLMDNGELDASIAKLQEARKLDSKNNLVLYEIGLAHYLKADYQKALEITAPLVKGKKAFDQAFQLRGNSYDMLGDPTKAIKTYEEGLKKFPNSGPLYLEAGVVLLKTNTPDKALTYFEKGIEMAPRHPSNYYWAAKLFLDSDEEVWGMLYGEIFRNLEPNSARSSEISKLLYDTYKSEIKFISDTTASVSFSKSNVMGFNSKTSSFNLPFGTMSYEMTMAVSVAGKKQIDLPSLHQIRTSFVENFYGNDINKRFDNLLFQWHRTLQDAGHFEAYNYWLLSAGDEEAFNAWVEQHEQQFQAFADWYTQDRFPVSPQSYFHRSQLSNVTLSTEE
;
A
#
# COMPACT_ATOMS: atom_id res chain seq x y z
N MET A 1 -36.11 71.05 19.07
CA MET A 1 -35.36 70.31 18.03
C MET A 1 -34.31 69.46 18.75
N LYS A 2 -34.52 68.15 18.99
CA LYS A 2 -34.37 67.03 18.04
C LYS A 2 -32.99 67.05 17.33
N HIS A 3 -32.00 66.29 17.81
CA HIS A 3 -31.62 64.98 17.25
C HIS A 3 -30.49 64.27 18.04
N LYS A 4 -30.58 62.94 18.01
CA LYS A 4 -29.73 61.91 18.62
C LYS A 4 -28.47 61.64 17.78
N LEU A 5 -27.39 61.13 18.38
CA LEU A 5 -26.52 60.05 17.84
C LEU A 5 -25.50 59.64 18.94
N ILE A 6 -25.72 58.55 19.70
CA ILE A 6 -25.50 57.12 19.43
C ILE A 6 -24.01 56.71 19.47
N LEU A 7 -23.71 55.92 20.52
CA LEU A 7 -22.68 54.89 20.71
C LEU A 7 -21.34 55.02 19.98
N LEU A 8 -20.28 55.19 20.77
CA LEU A 8 -18.92 54.75 20.43
C LEU A 8 -18.43 53.79 21.53
N LEU A 9 -18.87 52.53 21.45
CA LEU A 9 -18.38 51.45 22.33
C LEU A 9 -18.50 50.10 21.59
N ALA A 10 -17.70 49.93 20.55
CA ALA A 10 -17.58 48.67 19.83
C ALA A 10 -16.18 48.58 19.19
N LEU A 11 -15.13 48.31 19.97
CA LEU A 11 -13.79 48.07 19.41
C LEU A 11 -12.89 47.13 20.23
N LEU A 12 -13.44 46.23 21.06
CA LEU A 12 -12.61 45.35 21.91
C LEU A 12 -12.99 43.86 21.94
N PHE A 13 -13.85 43.35 21.05
CA PHE A 13 -14.27 41.94 21.10
C PHE A 13 -13.65 41.01 20.05
N ALA A 14 -12.73 41.48 19.20
CA ALA A 14 -12.10 40.62 18.19
C ALA A 14 -10.76 39.99 18.63
N PHE A 15 -10.04 40.56 19.62
CA PHE A 15 -8.74 40.06 20.05
C PHE A 15 -8.71 38.75 20.88
N PRO A 16 -9.69 38.43 21.77
CA PRO A 16 -9.57 37.25 22.64
C PRO A 16 -9.74 35.93 21.88
N ALA A 17 -10.50 35.92 20.78
CA ALA A 17 -10.72 34.71 19.98
C ALA A 17 -9.45 34.25 19.24
N PHE A 18 -8.63 35.20 18.77
CA PHE A 18 -7.35 34.87 18.12
C PHE A 18 -6.34 34.31 19.12
N ALA A 19 -6.14 35.00 20.25
CA ALA A 19 -5.20 34.54 21.29
C ALA A 19 -5.59 33.17 21.91
N GLN A 20 -6.89 32.90 22.08
CA GLN A 20 -7.38 31.60 22.54
C GLN A 20 -7.13 30.49 21.51
N THR A 21 -7.28 30.79 20.22
CA THR A 21 -7.00 29.83 19.13
C THR A 21 -5.50 29.49 19.09
N ASP A 22 -4.63 30.50 19.21
CA ASP A 22 -3.18 30.31 19.22
C ASP A 22 -2.73 29.45 20.40
N ARG A 23 -3.28 29.69 21.60
CA ARG A 23 -2.95 28.89 22.79
C ARG A 23 -3.41 27.44 22.68
N VAL A 24 -4.57 27.18 22.05
CA VAL A 24 -5.02 25.79 21.80
C VAL A 24 -4.04 25.06 20.89
N GLN A 25 -3.56 25.70 19.83
CA GLN A 25 -2.58 25.09 18.91
C GLN A 25 -1.24 24.82 19.59
N GLU A 26 -0.76 25.76 20.42
CA GLU A 26 0.46 25.58 21.21
C GLU A 26 0.34 24.36 22.14
N LEU A 27 -0.76 24.24 22.87
CA LEU A 27 -1.01 23.10 23.76
C LEU A 27 -1.14 21.77 23.02
N ILE A 28 -1.71 21.78 21.80
CA ILE A 28 -1.74 20.58 20.93
C ILE A 28 -0.31 20.19 20.57
N GLN A 29 0.52 21.13 20.12
CA GLN A 29 1.89 20.85 19.72
C GLN A 29 2.76 20.38 20.90
N GLU A 30 2.61 20.98 22.08
CA GLU A 30 3.22 20.50 23.33
C GLU A 30 2.79 19.05 23.61
N GLY A 31 1.49 18.75 23.50
CA GLY A 31 0.93 17.41 23.70
C GLY A 31 1.47 16.38 22.71
N ILE A 32 1.55 16.71 21.42
CA ILE A 32 2.11 15.83 20.39
C ILE A 32 3.60 15.56 20.67
N THR A 33 4.38 16.59 21.00
CA THR A 33 5.81 16.44 21.31
C THR A 33 6.03 15.51 22.51
N LEU A 34 5.22 15.66 23.57
CA LEU A 34 5.27 14.77 24.73
C LEU A 34 4.89 13.34 24.36
N MET A 35 3.90 13.15 23.48
CA MET A 35 3.49 11.83 23.00
C MET A 35 4.59 11.15 22.19
N ASP A 36 5.27 11.90 21.31
CA ASP A 36 6.41 11.43 20.52
C ASP A 36 7.60 11.02 21.42
N ASN A 37 7.78 11.70 22.56
CA ASN A 37 8.77 11.34 23.58
C ASN A 37 8.33 10.17 24.48
N GLY A 38 7.12 9.64 24.31
CA GLY A 38 6.54 8.58 25.15
C GLY A 38 6.00 9.05 26.51
N GLU A 39 5.96 10.37 26.75
CA GLU A 39 5.45 11.00 27.98
C GLU A 39 3.92 11.13 27.94
N LEU A 40 3.22 9.99 27.83
CA LEU A 40 1.79 9.94 27.53
C LEU A 40 0.91 10.65 28.59
N ASP A 41 1.24 10.54 29.87
CA ASP A 41 0.48 11.21 30.94
C ASP A 41 0.61 12.74 30.89
N ALA A 42 1.81 13.23 30.61
CA ALA A 42 2.06 14.66 30.44
C ALA A 42 1.36 15.19 29.17
N SER A 43 1.43 14.42 28.07
CA SER A 43 0.70 14.72 26.83
C SER A 43 -0.80 14.86 27.09
N ILE A 44 -1.42 13.87 27.74
CA ILE A 44 -2.85 13.91 28.09
C ILE A 44 -3.17 15.14 28.95
N ALA A 45 -2.33 15.49 29.93
CA ALA A 45 -2.55 16.69 30.76
C ALA A 45 -2.61 17.97 29.92
N LYS A 46 -1.64 18.16 29.00
CA LYS A 46 -1.60 19.32 28.09
C LYS A 46 -2.77 19.36 27.13
N LEU A 47 -3.13 18.23 26.55
CA LEU A 47 -4.27 18.13 25.64
C LEU A 47 -5.61 18.36 26.38
N GLN A 48 -5.72 17.98 27.66
CA GLN A 48 -6.88 18.32 28.48
C GLN A 48 -6.96 19.82 28.79
N GLU A 49 -5.83 20.52 28.94
CA GLU A 49 -5.82 21.99 28.97
C GLU A 49 -6.37 22.57 27.67
N ALA A 50 -5.91 22.07 26.52
CA ALA A 50 -6.42 22.49 25.21
C ALA A 50 -7.94 22.25 25.10
N ARG A 51 -8.42 21.10 25.60
CA ARG A 51 -9.85 20.73 25.59
C ARG A 51 -10.70 21.64 26.49
N LYS A 52 -10.14 22.18 27.57
CA LYS A 52 -10.85 23.17 28.40
C LYS A 52 -11.06 24.49 27.66
N LEU A 53 -10.10 24.88 26.81
CA LEU A 53 -10.17 26.09 26.00
C LEU A 53 -11.08 25.92 24.78
N ASP A 54 -11.06 24.76 24.12
CA ASP A 54 -11.98 24.41 23.05
C ASP A 54 -12.41 22.93 23.13
N SER A 55 -13.55 22.71 23.78
CA SER A 55 -14.08 21.37 24.05
C SER A 55 -14.62 20.62 22.83
N LYS A 56 -14.78 21.31 21.68
CA LYS A 56 -15.30 20.72 20.44
C LYS A 56 -14.25 20.65 19.34
N ASN A 57 -12.99 20.96 19.65
CA ASN A 57 -11.91 20.84 18.72
C ASN A 57 -11.65 19.36 18.40
N ASN A 58 -11.92 18.96 17.16
CA ASN A 58 -11.76 17.58 16.73
C ASN A 58 -10.31 17.09 16.78
N LEU A 59 -9.34 17.99 16.54
CA LEU A 59 -7.92 17.64 16.62
C LEU A 59 -7.54 17.35 18.08
N VAL A 60 -7.92 18.22 19.03
CA VAL A 60 -7.70 17.97 20.46
C VAL A 60 -8.29 16.64 20.91
N LEU A 61 -9.55 16.36 20.52
CA LEU A 61 -10.19 15.10 20.86
C LEU A 61 -9.47 13.89 20.24
N TYR A 62 -9.01 14.01 19.00
CA TYR A 62 -8.26 12.95 18.33
C TYR A 62 -6.93 12.68 19.05
N GLU A 63 -6.14 13.72 19.33
CA GLU A 63 -4.86 13.57 20.03
C GLU A 63 -5.02 12.98 21.43
N ILE A 64 -6.06 13.38 22.19
CA ILE A 64 -6.36 12.75 23.48
C ILE A 64 -6.70 11.26 23.29
N GLY A 65 -7.52 10.95 22.30
CA GLY A 65 -7.88 9.57 21.99
C GLY A 65 -6.66 8.73 21.61
N LEU A 66 -5.75 9.29 20.82
CA LEU A 66 -4.51 8.66 20.39
C LEU A 66 -3.56 8.43 21.56
N ALA A 67 -3.37 9.43 22.42
CA ALA A 67 -2.55 9.29 23.63
C ALA A 67 -3.09 8.20 24.57
N HIS A 68 -4.41 8.08 24.74
CA HIS A 68 -5.01 6.99 25.50
C HIS A 68 -4.83 5.63 24.81
N TYR A 69 -4.95 5.55 23.49
CA TYR A 69 -4.68 4.33 22.72
C TYR A 69 -3.22 3.87 22.88
N LEU A 70 -2.25 4.78 22.76
CA LEU A 70 -0.83 4.49 22.97
C LEU A 70 -0.54 4.06 24.41
N LYS A 71 -1.32 4.53 25.39
CA LYS A 71 -1.25 4.10 26.79
C LYS A 71 -1.93 2.74 27.04
N ALA A 72 -2.45 2.10 26.00
CA ALA A 72 -3.30 0.91 26.08
C ALA A 72 -4.61 1.11 26.89
N ASP A 73 -5.03 2.36 27.11
CA ASP A 73 -6.33 2.70 27.68
C ASP A 73 -7.39 2.81 26.57
N TYR A 74 -7.63 1.68 25.91
CA TYR A 74 -8.50 1.60 24.74
C TYR A 74 -9.95 1.97 25.06
N GLN A 75 -10.42 1.67 26.28
CA GLN A 75 -11.76 2.05 26.71
C GLN A 75 -11.91 3.57 26.75
N LYS A 76 -10.90 4.29 27.24
CA LYS A 76 -10.92 5.76 27.23
C LYS A 76 -10.77 6.32 25.83
N ALA A 77 -9.94 5.73 24.99
CA ALA A 77 -9.84 6.09 23.58
C ALA A 77 -11.21 5.97 22.86
N LEU A 78 -11.97 4.91 23.13
CA LEU A 78 -13.32 4.74 22.61
C LEU A 78 -14.30 5.81 23.11
N GLU A 79 -14.22 6.22 24.37
CA GLU A 79 -15.07 7.30 24.91
C GLU A 79 -14.76 8.63 24.22
N ILE A 80 -13.49 8.96 24.08
CA ILE A 80 -13.02 10.24 23.53
C ILE A 80 -13.28 10.34 22.02
N THR A 81 -13.14 9.24 21.28
CA THR A 81 -13.37 9.19 19.83
C THR A 81 -14.85 9.09 19.42
N ALA A 82 -15.75 8.71 20.35
CA ALA A 82 -17.18 8.59 20.08
C ALA A 82 -17.84 9.83 19.43
N PRO A 83 -17.57 11.07 19.88
CA PRO A 83 -18.07 12.27 19.19
C PRO A 83 -17.46 12.50 17.80
N LEU A 84 -16.22 12.05 17.55
CA LEU A 84 -15.52 12.28 16.28
C LEU A 84 -16.18 11.56 15.11
N VAL A 85 -16.59 10.31 15.31
CA VAL A 85 -17.20 9.47 14.27
C VAL A 85 -18.67 9.83 13.98
N LYS A 86 -19.35 10.47 14.96
CA LYS A 86 -20.75 10.94 14.83
C LYS A 86 -20.86 12.36 14.27
N GLY A 87 -19.80 13.16 14.35
CA GLY A 87 -19.81 14.57 13.97
C GLY A 87 -19.87 14.81 12.45
N LYS A 88 -20.29 16.03 12.06
CA LYS A 88 -20.23 16.49 10.66
C LYS A 88 -18.81 16.68 10.13
N LYS A 89 -17.85 16.90 11.02
CA LYS A 89 -16.42 17.07 10.72
C LYS A 89 -15.63 15.77 10.97
N ALA A 90 -16.27 14.62 10.79
CA ALA A 90 -15.58 13.33 10.90
C ALA A 90 -14.48 13.23 9.83
N PHE A 91 -13.50 12.38 10.08
CA PHE A 91 -12.40 12.05 9.17
C PHE A 91 -12.00 10.59 9.41
N ASP A 92 -11.32 9.99 8.45
CA ASP A 92 -11.04 8.55 8.44
C ASP A 92 -10.14 8.12 9.61
N GLN A 93 -9.13 8.90 10.00
CA GLN A 93 -8.26 8.55 11.13
C GLN A 93 -9.04 8.38 12.46
N ALA A 94 -10.17 9.06 12.64
CA ALA A 94 -11.01 8.87 13.82
C ALA A 94 -11.73 7.52 13.82
N PHE A 95 -12.15 7.03 12.65
CA PHE A 95 -12.71 5.68 12.50
C PHE A 95 -11.63 4.63 12.68
N GLN A 96 -10.44 4.86 12.12
CA GLN A 96 -9.28 3.98 12.29
C GLN A 96 -8.95 3.83 13.77
N LEU A 97 -8.67 4.92 14.48
CA LEU A 97 -8.31 4.89 15.90
C LEU A 97 -9.38 4.19 16.76
N ARG A 98 -10.65 4.45 16.47
CA ARG A 98 -11.78 3.80 17.16
C ARG A 98 -11.85 2.31 16.86
N GLY A 99 -11.71 1.91 15.60
CA GLY A 99 -11.73 0.50 15.21
C GLY A 99 -10.53 -0.25 15.79
N ASN A 100 -9.33 0.33 15.73
CA ASN A 100 -8.12 -0.22 16.31
C ASN A 100 -8.30 -0.39 17.84
N SER A 101 -8.94 0.58 18.51
CA SER A 101 -9.26 0.45 19.94
C SER A 101 -10.20 -0.73 20.24
N TYR A 102 -11.18 -1.01 19.37
CA TYR A 102 -12.03 -2.20 19.51
C TYR A 102 -11.25 -3.50 19.25
N ASP A 103 -10.38 -3.52 18.25
CA ASP A 103 -9.51 -4.68 17.95
C ASP A 103 -8.61 -5.00 19.15
N MET A 104 -7.98 -3.99 19.74
CA MET A 104 -7.11 -4.16 20.91
C MET A 104 -7.87 -4.58 22.19
N LEU A 105 -9.19 -4.35 22.24
CA LEU A 105 -10.07 -4.86 23.28
C LEU A 105 -10.58 -6.29 23.00
N GLY A 106 -10.14 -6.92 21.91
CA GLY A 106 -10.58 -8.25 21.51
C GLY A 106 -12.00 -8.29 20.94
N ASP A 107 -12.50 -7.17 20.41
CA ASP A 107 -13.81 -7.09 19.75
C ASP A 107 -13.65 -6.83 18.23
N PRO A 108 -13.19 -7.84 17.45
CA PRO A 108 -12.98 -7.69 16.02
C PRO A 108 -14.28 -7.38 15.26
N THR A 109 -15.43 -7.81 15.78
CA THR A 109 -16.74 -7.53 15.18
C THR A 109 -17.03 -6.02 15.20
N LYS A 110 -16.83 -5.36 16.34
CA LYS A 110 -17.01 -3.90 16.43
C LYS A 110 -15.91 -3.14 15.69
N ALA A 111 -14.69 -3.67 15.64
CA ALA A 111 -13.60 -3.08 14.86
C ALA A 111 -13.96 -3.01 13.37
N ILE A 112 -14.29 -4.16 12.75
CA ILE A 112 -14.69 -4.26 11.34
C ILE A 112 -15.88 -3.36 11.05
N LYS A 113 -16.94 -3.40 11.88
CA LYS A 113 -18.10 -2.54 11.71
C LYS A 113 -17.73 -1.05 11.75
N THR A 114 -16.80 -0.66 12.62
CA THR A 114 -16.33 0.73 12.71
C THR A 114 -15.58 1.15 11.44
N TYR A 115 -14.71 0.29 10.90
CA TYR A 115 -14.04 0.57 9.62
C TYR A 115 -15.04 0.65 8.47
N GLU A 116 -16.00 -0.26 8.38
CA GLU A 116 -17.06 -0.25 7.35
C GLU A 116 -17.92 1.03 7.43
N GLU A 117 -18.26 1.50 8.62
CA GLU A 117 -18.93 2.78 8.82
C GLU A 117 -18.08 3.96 8.35
N GLY A 118 -16.77 3.91 8.59
CA GLY A 118 -15.80 4.89 8.09
C GLY A 118 -15.72 4.87 6.56
N LEU A 119 -15.61 3.69 5.95
CA LEU A 119 -15.52 3.49 4.51
C LEU A 119 -16.77 3.96 3.75
N LYS A 120 -17.96 3.92 4.37
CA LYS A 120 -19.16 4.55 3.80
C LYS A 120 -19.03 6.07 3.64
N LYS A 121 -18.24 6.73 4.49
CA LYS A 121 -18.00 8.18 4.45
C LYS A 121 -16.72 8.54 3.69
N PHE A 122 -15.70 7.68 3.78
CA PHE A 122 -14.38 7.86 3.21
C PHE A 122 -14.02 6.65 2.36
N PRO A 123 -14.68 6.46 1.21
CA PRO A 123 -14.49 5.28 0.36
C PRO A 123 -13.06 5.17 -0.20
N ASN A 124 -12.26 6.24 -0.16
CA ASN A 124 -10.88 6.27 -0.66
C ASN A 124 -9.84 6.15 0.47
N SER A 125 -10.25 5.73 1.68
CA SER A 125 -9.32 5.60 2.80
C SER A 125 -8.58 4.26 2.77
N GLY A 126 -7.38 4.28 2.20
CA GLY A 126 -6.45 3.14 2.22
C GLY A 126 -6.21 2.53 3.62
N PRO A 127 -5.98 3.34 4.67
CA PRO A 127 -5.83 2.83 6.03
C PRO A 127 -7.05 2.06 6.56
N LEU A 128 -8.29 2.49 6.25
CA LEU A 128 -9.47 1.77 6.74
C LEU A 128 -9.63 0.39 6.10
N TYR A 129 -9.30 0.25 4.81
CA TYR A 129 -9.25 -1.05 4.15
C TYR A 129 -8.17 -1.95 4.74
N LEU A 130 -6.97 -1.39 4.96
CA LEU A 130 -5.85 -2.08 5.59
C LEU A 130 -6.26 -2.66 6.94
N GLU A 131 -6.80 -1.84 7.83
CA GLU A 131 -7.08 -2.24 9.22
C GLU A 131 -8.20 -3.28 9.27
N ALA A 132 -9.23 -3.15 8.43
CA ALA A 132 -10.25 -4.18 8.27
C ALA A 132 -9.65 -5.51 7.80
N GLY A 133 -8.77 -5.48 6.80
CA GLY A 133 -8.07 -6.66 6.31
C GLY A 133 -7.18 -7.31 7.38
N VAL A 134 -6.42 -6.52 8.15
CA VAL A 134 -5.56 -7.02 9.24
C VAL A 134 -6.38 -7.68 10.33
N VAL A 135 -7.51 -7.10 10.74
CA VAL A 135 -8.41 -7.74 11.72
C VAL A 135 -8.96 -9.06 11.18
N LEU A 136 -9.34 -9.11 9.89
CA LEU A 136 -9.82 -10.34 9.25
C LEU A 136 -8.76 -11.44 9.14
N LEU A 137 -7.48 -11.07 8.99
CA LEU A 137 -6.38 -12.03 9.08
C LEU A 137 -6.25 -12.62 10.49
N LYS A 138 -6.32 -11.77 11.53
CA LYS A 138 -6.28 -12.23 12.93
C LYS A 138 -7.44 -13.18 13.26
N THR A 139 -8.58 -13.03 12.58
CA THR A 139 -9.74 -13.93 12.74
C THR A 139 -9.74 -15.12 11.77
N ASN A 140 -8.58 -15.45 11.16
CA ASN A 140 -8.39 -16.60 10.26
C ASN A 140 -9.32 -16.61 9.03
N THR A 141 -9.53 -15.44 8.41
CA THR A 141 -10.32 -15.29 7.18
C THR A 141 -9.51 -14.63 6.05
N PRO A 142 -8.46 -15.30 5.54
CA PRO A 142 -7.52 -14.72 4.57
C PRO A 142 -8.18 -14.26 3.26
N ASP A 143 -9.15 -15.00 2.72
CA ASP A 143 -9.86 -14.60 1.50
C ASP A 143 -10.62 -13.27 1.64
N LYS A 144 -11.25 -13.07 2.82
CA LYS A 144 -11.94 -11.82 3.12
C LYS A 144 -10.95 -10.68 3.33
N ALA A 145 -9.85 -10.95 4.03
CA ALA A 145 -8.80 -9.96 4.23
C ALA A 145 -8.20 -9.51 2.89
N LEU A 146 -7.91 -10.45 2.00
CA LEU A 146 -7.42 -10.18 0.65
C LEU A 146 -8.39 -9.29 -0.12
N THR A 147 -9.69 -9.57 -0.05
CA THR A 147 -10.72 -8.73 -0.68
C THR A 147 -10.66 -7.28 -0.18
N TYR A 148 -10.42 -7.06 1.12
CA TYR A 148 -10.25 -5.72 1.68
C TYR A 148 -8.96 -5.05 1.21
N PHE A 149 -7.83 -5.75 1.19
CA PHE A 149 -6.56 -5.20 0.70
C PHE A 149 -6.64 -4.82 -0.78
N GLU A 150 -7.20 -5.70 -1.61
CA GLU A 150 -7.39 -5.45 -3.05
C GLU A 150 -8.34 -4.29 -3.29
N LYS A 151 -9.44 -4.17 -2.52
CA LYS A 151 -10.29 -2.99 -2.60
C LYS A 151 -9.55 -1.72 -2.13
N GLY A 152 -8.70 -1.83 -1.11
CA GLY A 152 -7.84 -0.73 -0.68
C GLY A 152 -6.83 -0.28 -1.74
N ILE A 153 -6.29 -1.21 -2.54
CA ILE A 153 -5.47 -0.92 -3.71
C ILE A 153 -6.29 -0.16 -4.76
N GLU A 154 -7.50 -0.62 -5.06
CA GLU A 154 -8.40 0.03 -6.03
C GLU A 154 -8.75 1.47 -5.62
N MET A 155 -9.09 1.66 -4.35
CA MET A 155 -9.61 2.94 -3.85
C MET A 155 -8.51 3.93 -3.45
N ALA A 156 -7.33 3.44 -3.08
CA ALA A 156 -6.19 4.22 -2.62
C ALA A 156 -4.86 3.61 -3.10
N PRO A 157 -4.57 3.64 -4.41
CA PRO A 157 -3.44 2.91 -5.00
C PRO A 157 -2.06 3.43 -4.58
N ARG A 158 -1.97 4.57 -3.89
CA ARG A 158 -0.71 5.08 -3.31
C ARG A 158 -0.52 4.66 -1.85
N HIS A 159 -1.39 3.81 -1.29
CA HIS A 159 -1.26 3.32 0.07
C HIS A 159 -0.49 1.97 0.10
N PRO A 160 0.81 1.95 0.39
CA PRO A 160 1.67 0.78 0.20
C PRO A 160 1.25 -0.43 1.05
N SER A 161 0.73 -0.22 2.26
CA SER A 161 0.41 -1.31 3.18
C SER A 161 -0.64 -2.28 2.63
N ASN A 162 -1.56 -1.84 1.76
CA ASN A 162 -2.51 -2.76 1.13
C ASN A 162 -1.80 -3.71 0.15
N TYR A 163 -0.83 -3.21 -0.62
CA TYR A 163 0.01 -4.04 -1.49
C TYR A 163 0.89 -4.99 -0.68
N TYR A 164 1.48 -4.54 0.43
CA TYR A 164 2.30 -5.37 1.30
C TYR A 164 1.55 -6.62 1.77
N TRP A 165 0.35 -6.46 2.32
CA TRP A 165 -0.42 -7.61 2.81
C TRP A 165 -1.01 -8.48 1.70
N ALA A 166 -1.49 -7.87 0.60
CA ALA A 166 -1.94 -8.63 -0.55
C ALA A 166 -0.79 -9.46 -1.15
N ALA A 167 0.41 -8.87 -1.28
CA ALA A 167 1.60 -9.55 -1.77
C ALA A 167 1.95 -10.76 -0.89
N LYS A 168 2.01 -10.56 0.43
CA LYS A 168 2.31 -11.67 1.37
C LYS A 168 1.31 -12.82 1.28
N LEU A 169 0.02 -12.52 1.18
CA LEU A 169 -1.00 -13.57 1.04
C LEU A 169 -0.85 -14.33 -0.28
N PHE A 170 -0.57 -13.65 -1.37
CA PHE A 170 -0.40 -14.33 -2.66
C PHE A 170 0.91 -15.12 -2.75
N LEU A 171 2.02 -14.61 -2.21
CA LEU A 171 3.31 -15.30 -2.19
C LEU A 171 3.27 -16.57 -1.31
N ASP A 172 2.30 -16.69 -0.40
CA ASP A 172 2.02 -17.88 0.42
C ASP A 172 0.82 -18.69 -0.11
N SER A 173 0.47 -18.50 -1.38
CA SER A 173 -0.67 -19.16 -2.04
C SER A 173 -0.25 -19.81 -3.35
N ASP A 174 -1.14 -20.61 -3.94
CA ASP A 174 -0.96 -21.18 -5.29
C ASP A 174 -1.08 -20.17 -6.46
N GLU A 175 -1.08 -18.86 -6.15
CA GLU A 175 -1.21 -17.76 -7.10
C GLU A 175 -0.11 -16.70 -6.86
N GLU A 176 1.13 -17.17 -6.72
CA GLU A 176 2.33 -16.39 -6.40
C GLU A 176 2.56 -15.25 -7.39
N VAL A 177 2.13 -15.40 -8.65
CA VAL A 177 2.21 -14.37 -9.70
C VAL A 177 1.64 -13.03 -9.25
N TRP A 178 0.51 -13.00 -8.54
CA TRP A 178 -0.06 -11.74 -8.04
C TRP A 178 0.77 -11.17 -6.90
N GLY A 179 1.36 -12.06 -6.11
CA GLY A 179 2.31 -11.73 -5.06
C GLY A 179 3.56 -11.05 -5.60
N MET A 180 4.10 -11.58 -6.71
CA MET A 180 5.25 -11.00 -7.41
C MET A 180 4.95 -9.58 -7.89
N LEU A 181 3.79 -9.36 -8.52
CA LEU A 181 3.40 -8.06 -9.05
C LEU A 181 3.09 -7.04 -7.95
N TYR A 182 2.26 -7.40 -6.96
CA TYR A 182 1.93 -6.50 -5.85
C TYR A 182 3.14 -6.24 -4.94
N GLY A 183 4.01 -7.23 -4.73
CA GLY A 183 5.22 -7.07 -3.92
C GLY A 183 6.21 -6.11 -4.57
N GLU A 184 6.39 -6.21 -5.89
CA GLU A 184 7.23 -5.27 -6.62
C GLU A 184 6.66 -3.84 -6.61
N ILE A 185 5.35 -3.68 -6.76
CA ILE A 185 4.69 -2.37 -6.64
C ILE A 185 4.89 -1.81 -5.23
N PHE A 186 4.71 -2.63 -4.19
CA PHE A 186 4.96 -2.24 -2.81
C PHE A 186 6.39 -1.73 -2.63
N ARG A 187 7.40 -2.42 -3.18
CA ARG A 187 8.80 -1.98 -3.13
C ARG A 187 9.02 -0.61 -3.77
N ASN A 188 8.29 -0.32 -4.84
CA ASN A 188 8.36 0.99 -5.47
C ASN A 188 7.70 2.10 -4.64
N LEU A 189 6.62 1.79 -3.92
CA LEU A 189 5.89 2.75 -3.08
C LEU A 189 6.55 2.97 -1.72
N GLU A 190 7.19 1.94 -1.17
CA GLU A 190 7.91 1.95 0.10
C GLU A 190 9.30 1.33 -0.12
N PRO A 191 10.29 2.14 -0.54
CA PRO A 191 11.61 1.61 -0.92
C PRO A 191 12.53 1.31 0.28
N ASN A 192 12.34 2.03 1.39
CA ASN A 192 13.31 2.08 2.50
C ASN A 192 12.64 1.74 3.84
N SER A 193 12.33 0.46 4.06
CA SER A 193 11.86 -0.04 5.35
C SER A 193 12.23 -1.50 5.57
N ALA A 194 12.09 -1.99 6.81
CA ALA A 194 12.26 -3.42 7.11
C ALA A 194 11.25 -4.29 6.32
N ARG A 195 10.04 -3.78 6.06
CA ARG A 195 9.04 -4.45 5.21
C ARG A 195 9.51 -4.53 3.76
N SER A 196 10.22 -3.51 3.27
CA SER A 196 10.82 -3.52 1.94
C SER A 196 11.85 -4.63 1.82
N SER A 197 12.75 -4.80 2.80
CA SER A 197 13.71 -5.91 2.82
C SER A 197 13.01 -7.27 2.89
N GLU A 198 11.95 -7.40 3.70
CA GLU A 198 11.15 -8.62 3.78
C GLU A 198 10.55 -8.99 2.42
N ILE A 199 9.86 -8.06 1.75
CA ILE A 199 9.29 -8.33 0.42
C ILE A 199 10.40 -8.58 -0.61
N SER A 200 11.54 -7.88 -0.55
CA SER A 200 12.70 -8.15 -1.40
C SER A 200 13.11 -9.62 -1.36
N LYS A 201 13.23 -10.14 -0.14
CA LYS A 201 13.66 -11.50 0.10
C LYS A 201 12.61 -12.49 -0.40
N LEU A 202 11.33 -12.25 -0.08
CA LEU A 202 10.24 -13.10 -0.54
C LEU A 202 10.20 -13.17 -2.08
N LEU A 203 10.31 -12.04 -2.79
CA LEU A 203 10.33 -12.03 -4.25
C LEU A 203 11.48 -12.88 -4.82
N TYR A 204 12.69 -12.74 -4.27
CA TYR A 204 13.85 -13.51 -4.70
C TYR A 204 13.69 -15.01 -4.40
N ASP A 205 13.23 -15.35 -3.20
CA ASP A 205 13.00 -16.73 -2.78
C ASP A 205 11.90 -17.40 -3.63
N THR A 206 10.83 -16.68 -3.99
CA THR A 206 9.77 -17.15 -4.89
C THR A 206 10.29 -17.39 -6.31
N TYR A 207 11.16 -16.52 -6.85
CA TYR A 207 11.83 -16.84 -8.13
C TYR A 207 12.64 -18.14 -8.05
N LYS A 208 13.34 -18.37 -6.94
CA LYS A 208 14.11 -19.60 -6.70
C LYS A 208 13.24 -20.84 -6.55
N SER A 209 12.08 -20.72 -5.89
CA SER A 209 11.18 -21.86 -5.67
C SER A 209 10.40 -22.23 -6.92
N GLU A 210 9.92 -21.23 -7.66
CA GLU A 210 9.00 -21.43 -8.78
C GLU A 210 9.69 -21.63 -10.13
N ILE A 211 11.00 -21.38 -10.22
CA ILE A 211 11.82 -21.71 -11.38
C ILE A 211 12.79 -22.84 -11.02
N LYS A 212 12.56 -24.02 -11.59
CA LYS A 212 13.38 -25.21 -11.33
C LYS A 212 14.04 -25.70 -12.61
N PHE A 213 15.37 -25.72 -12.64
CA PHE A 213 16.13 -26.35 -13.72
C PHE A 213 16.20 -27.86 -13.50
N ILE A 214 15.57 -28.62 -14.38
CA ILE A 214 15.49 -30.09 -14.32
C ILE A 214 16.71 -30.70 -15.03
N SER A 215 17.15 -30.09 -16.13
CA SER A 215 18.34 -30.46 -16.89
C SER A 215 18.91 -29.23 -17.61
N ASP A 216 20.01 -29.40 -18.35
CA ASP A 216 20.61 -28.34 -19.17
C ASP A 216 19.67 -27.77 -20.26
N THR A 217 18.59 -28.48 -20.60
CA THR A 217 17.64 -28.09 -21.66
C THR A 217 16.20 -27.94 -21.18
N THR A 218 15.94 -28.21 -19.90
CA THR A 218 14.58 -28.30 -19.37
C THR A 218 14.48 -27.55 -18.05
N ALA A 219 13.54 -26.61 -17.99
CA ALA A 219 13.15 -25.91 -16.78
C ALA A 219 11.64 -26.03 -16.56
N SER A 220 11.21 -25.96 -15.30
CA SER A 220 9.83 -25.80 -14.89
C SER A 220 9.63 -24.39 -14.35
N VAL A 221 8.50 -23.78 -14.69
CA VAL A 221 8.05 -22.49 -14.19
C VAL A 221 6.62 -22.65 -13.67
N SER A 222 6.34 -22.22 -12.43
CA SER A 222 5.03 -22.42 -11.78
C SER A 222 4.73 -21.29 -10.79
N PHE A 223 4.13 -20.19 -11.23
CA PHE A 223 3.71 -19.06 -10.39
C PHE A 223 2.18 -18.96 -10.22
N SER A 224 1.40 -19.83 -10.85
CA SER A 224 -0.06 -19.84 -10.77
C SER A 224 -0.58 -21.25 -11.06
N LYS A 225 -1.50 -21.73 -10.23
CA LYS A 225 -2.17 -23.02 -10.45
C LYS A 225 -3.60 -22.87 -10.95
N SER A 226 -4.12 -21.64 -11.01
CA SER A 226 -5.45 -21.35 -11.55
C SER A 226 -5.49 -21.42 -13.07
N ASN A 227 -6.17 -22.43 -13.58
CA ASN A 227 -6.49 -22.61 -15.00
C ASN A 227 -7.97 -22.33 -15.31
N VAL A 228 -8.63 -21.52 -14.48
CA VAL A 228 -10.06 -21.23 -14.64
C VAL A 228 -10.27 -20.28 -15.81
N MET A 229 -10.98 -20.75 -16.83
CA MET A 229 -11.48 -19.94 -17.94
C MET A 229 -12.94 -19.56 -17.69
N GLY A 230 -13.24 -18.27 -17.76
CA GLY A 230 -14.61 -17.76 -17.72
C GLY A 230 -15.21 -17.72 -19.12
N PHE A 231 -16.47 -18.14 -19.28
CA PHE A 231 -17.18 -18.08 -20.56
C PHE A 231 -18.41 -17.18 -20.46
N ASN A 232 -18.51 -16.19 -21.34
CA ASN A 232 -19.68 -15.34 -21.48
C ASN A 232 -20.48 -15.73 -22.73
N SER A 233 -21.53 -16.51 -22.51
CA SER A 233 -22.41 -17.01 -23.59
C SER A 233 -23.19 -15.92 -24.32
N LYS A 234 -23.34 -14.72 -23.76
CA LYS A 234 -24.06 -13.61 -24.41
C LYS A 234 -23.20 -12.84 -25.41
N THR A 235 -21.89 -12.84 -25.19
CA THR A 235 -20.93 -12.09 -26.02
C THR A 235 -19.99 -13.02 -26.78
N SER A 236 -20.24 -14.34 -26.71
CA SER A 236 -19.40 -15.40 -27.30
C SER A 236 -17.92 -15.19 -26.99
N SER A 237 -17.63 -14.91 -25.72
CA SER A 237 -16.32 -14.45 -25.33
C SER A 237 -15.80 -15.16 -24.08
N PHE A 238 -14.49 -15.19 -23.92
CA PHE A 238 -13.84 -15.93 -22.85
C PHE A 238 -12.75 -15.10 -22.16
N ASN A 239 -12.62 -15.30 -20.85
CA ASN A 239 -11.59 -14.72 -20.01
C ASN A 239 -10.43 -15.69 -19.87
N LEU A 240 -9.24 -15.24 -20.26
CA LEU A 240 -8.02 -16.03 -20.17
C LEU A 240 -7.33 -15.86 -18.81
N PRO A 241 -6.86 -16.95 -18.17
CA PRO A 241 -6.06 -16.86 -16.95
C PRO A 241 -4.67 -16.27 -17.26
N PHE A 242 -4.44 -15.03 -16.83
CA PHE A 242 -3.18 -14.33 -17.05
C PHE A 242 -1.96 -15.08 -16.52
N GLY A 243 -2.05 -15.69 -15.33
CA GLY A 243 -0.95 -16.40 -14.68
C GLY A 243 -0.38 -17.51 -15.56
N THR A 244 -1.19 -18.53 -15.83
CA THR A 244 -0.74 -19.71 -16.58
C THR A 244 -0.61 -19.47 -18.08
N MET A 245 -1.48 -18.67 -18.70
CA MET A 245 -1.49 -18.50 -20.16
C MET A 245 -0.67 -17.32 -20.68
N SER A 246 -0.13 -16.47 -19.81
CA SER A 246 0.70 -15.34 -20.25
C SER A 246 1.97 -15.20 -19.43
N TYR A 247 1.85 -15.05 -18.12
CA TYR A 247 3.01 -14.82 -17.26
C TYR A 247 3.97 -16.03 -17.28
N GLU A 248 3.47 -17.24 -16.97
CA GLU A 248 4.30 -18.44 -16.92
C GLU A 248 4.88 -18.82 -18.27
N MET A 249 4.09 -18.75 -19.35
CA MET A 249 4.57 -19.04 -20.70
C MET A 249 5.69 -18.07 -21.13
N THR A 250 5.52 -16.77 -20.85
CA THR A 250 6.56 -15.77 -21.14
C THR A 250 7.80 -16.02 -20.31
N MET A 251 7.63 -16.34 -19.02
CA MET A 251 8.71 -16.66 -18.11
C MET A 251 9.46 -17.93 -18.51
N ALA A 252 8.75 -18.99 -18.92
CA ALA A 252 9.32 -20.26 -19.36
C ALA A 252 10.24 -20.11 -20.59
N VAL A 253 9.90 -19.22 -21.54
CA VAL A 253 10.80 -18.89 -22.65
C VAL A 253 11.98 -18.04 -22.17
N SER A 254 11.75 -17.16 -21.20
CA SER A 254 12.76 -16.21 -20.69
C SER A 254 13.84 -16.85 -19.80
N VAL A 255 13.59 -18.04 -19.26
CA VAL A 255 14.59 -18.82 -18.51
C VAL A 255 15.51 -19.66 -19.40
N ALA A 256 15.28 -19.67 -20.72
CA ALA A 256 16.08 -20.45 -21.66
C ALA A 256 17.58 -20.14 -21.53
N GLY A 257 18.40 -21.20 -21.49
CA GLY A 257 19.86 -21.10 -21.38
C GLY A 257 20.39 -20.70 -20.00
N LYS A 258 19.52 -20.56 -18.99
CA LYS A 258 19.95 -20.37 -17.58
C LYS A 258 20.06 -21.72 -16.87
N LYS A 259 20.86 -21.75 -15.80
CA LYS A 259 21.12 -22.97 -15.00
C LYS A 259 20.91 -22.78 -13.50
N GLN A 260 20.82 -21.53 -13.06
CA GLN A 260 20.66 -21.16 -11.66
C GLN A 260 19.88 -19.85 -11.56
N ILE A 261 19.33 -19.62 -10.38
CA ILE A 261 18.66 -18.37 -10.02
C ILE A 261 19.57 -17.61 -9.04
N ASP A 262 20.13 -16.50 -9.52
CA ASP A 262 20.91 -15.51 -8.79
C ASP A 262 20.63 -14.10 -9.36
N LEU A 263 21.21 -13.04 -8.79
CA LEU A 263 20.93 -11.68 -9.27
C LEU A 263 21.29 -11.46 -10.76
N PRO A 264 22.48 -11.87 -11.26
CA PRO A 264 22.80 -11.76 -12.68
C PRO A 264 21.80 -12.51 -13.59
N SER A 265 21.47 -13.76 -13.27
CA SER A 265 20.55 -14.56 -14.09
C SER A 265 19.14 -14.00 -14.03
N LEU A 266 18.67 -13.51 -12.87
CA LEU A 266 17.37 -12.87 -12.74
C LEU A 266 17.27 -11.55 -13.50
N HIS A 267 18.32 -10.74 -13.55
CA HIS A 267 18.33 -9.58 -14.42
C HIS A 267 18.14 -9.99 -15.89
N GLN A 268 18.87 -11.00 -16.36
CA GLN A 268 18.76 -11.48 -17.74
C GLN A 268 17.38 -12.10 -18.05
N ILE A 269 16.83 -12.89 -17.12
CA ILE A 269 15.50 -13.48 -17.23
C ILE A 269 14.44 -12.38 -17.30
N ARG A 270 14.47 -11.40 -16.39
CA ARG A 270 13.50 -10.31 -16.35
C ARG A 270 13.61 -9.40 -17.58
N THR A 271 14.83 -9.19 -18.10
CA THR A 271 15.04 -8.48 -19.38
C THR A 271 14.39 -9.23 -20.54
N SER A 272 14.67 -10.54 -20.65
CA SER A 272 14.06 -11.40 -21.68
C SER A 272 12.55 -11.50 -21.53
N PHE A 273 12.03 -11.46 -20.31
CA PHE A 273 10.58 -11.47 -20.05
C PHE A 273 9.90 -10.25 -20.66
N VAL A 274 10.44 -9.06 -20.44
CA VAL A 274 9.87 -7.82 -21.00
C VAL A 274 9.96 -7.86 -22.52
N GLU A 275 11.10 -8.25 -23.09
CA GLU A 275 11.27 -8.39 -24.54
C GLU A 275 10.27 -9.37 -25.14
N ASN A 276 10.07 -10.55 -24.54
CA ASN A 276 9.11 -11.54 -25.00
C ASN A 276 7.65 -11.08 -24.82
N PHE A 277 7.34 -10.38 -23.73
CA PHE A 277 5.98 -9.90 -23.44
C PHE A 277 5.50 -8.89 -24.48
N TYR A 278 6.37 -7.94 -24.84
CA TYR A 278 6.05 -6.92 -25.84
C TYR A 278 6.29 -7.40 -27.28
N GLY A 279 7.36 -8.17 -27.51
CA GLY A 279 7.71 -8.67 -28.85
C GLY A 279 6.70 -9.68 -29.41
N ASN A 280 5.98 -10.39 -28.54
CA ASN A 280 4.92 -11.32 -28.93
C ASN A 280 3.50 -10.75 -28.75
N ASP A 281 3.36 -9.42 -28.66
CA ASP A 281 2.08 -8.71 -28.58
C ASP A 281 1.18 -9.16 -27.40
N ILE A 282 1.75 -9.70 -26.33
CA ILE A 282 0.99 -10.13 -25.15
C ILE A 282 0.41 -8.91 -24.43
N ASN A 283 1.15 -7.81 -24.41
CA ASN A 283 0.72 -6.52 -23.88
C ASN A 283 -0.56 -5.96 -24.54
N LYS A 284 -0.82 -6.29 -25.82
CA LYS A 284 -2.07 -5.88 -26.50
C LYS A 284 -3.31 -6.53 -25.89
N ARG A 285 -3.13 -7.68 -25.24
CA ARG A 285 -4.17 -8.41 -24.53
C ARG A 285 -4.17 -8.07 -23.05
N PHE A 286 -3.00 -8.06 -22.42
CA PHE A 286 -2.82 -7.86 -20.98
C PHE A 286 -2.01 -6.59 -20.72
N ASP A 287 -2.69 -5.45 -20.70
CA ASP A 287 -2.01 -4.20 -20.37
C ASP A 287 -1.63 -4.15 -18.88
N ASN A 288 -0.37 -3.87 -18.58
CA ASN A 288 0.16 -3.96 -17.22
C ASN A 288 1.11 -2.79 -16.93
N LEU A 289 0.70 -1.93 -15.99
CA LEU A 289 1.45 -0.74 -15.58
C LEU A 289 2.87 -1.07 -15.10
N LEU A 290 3.06 -2.20 -14.41
CA LEU A 290 4.38 -2.60 -13.92
C LEU A 290 5.31 -3.00 -15.07
N PHE A 291 4.79 -3.66 -16.11
CA PHE A 291 5.61 -4.04 -17.26
C PHE A 291 5.90 -2.83 -18.17
N GLN A 292 4.98 -1.86 -18.23
CA GLN A 292 5.26 -0.56 -18.85
C GLN A 292 6.41 0.15 -18.10
N TRP A 293 6.40 0.08 -16.77
CA TRP A 293 7.47 0.62 -15.95
C TRP A 293 8.82 -0.07 -16.20
N HIS A 294 8.83 -1.39 -16.37
CA HIS A 294 10.05 -2.11 -16.76
C HIS A 294 10.62 -1.61 -18.09
N ARG A 295 9.77 -1.33 -19.07
CA ARG A 295 10.21 -0.72 -20.34
C ARG A 295 10.79 0.67 -20.14
N THR A 296 10.16 1.53 -19.33
CA THR A 296 10.72 2.84 -19.00
C THR A 296 12.12 2.72 -18.39
N LEU A 297 12.30 1.76 -17.47
CA LEU A 297 13.61 1.47 -16.87
C LEU A 297 14.63 0.95 -17.89
N GLN A 298 14.22 0.12 -18.86
CA GLN A 298 15.10 -0.36 -19.93
C GLN A 298 15.51 0.77 -20.87
N ASP A 299 14.53 1.57 -21.32
CA ASP A 299 14.73 2.70 -22.23
C ASP A 299 15.64 3.77 -21.59
N ALA A 300 15.58 3.92 -20.26
CA ALA A 300 16.46 4.79 -19.48
C ALA A 300 17.82 4.17 -19.11
N GLY A 301 18.05 2.88 -19.41
CA GLY A 301 19.31 2.19 -19.09
C GLY A 301 19.49 1.84 -17.60
N HIS A 302 18.41 1.81 -16.82
CA HIS A 302 18.43 1.61 -15.37
C HIS A 302 17.87 0.25 -14.92
N PHE A 303 17.40 -0.59 -15.83
CA PHE A 303 16.72 -1.83 -15.47
C PHE A 303 17.60 -2.83 -14.71
N GLU A 304 18.89 -2.91 -15.00
CA GLU A 304 19.81 -3.77 -14.24
C GLU A 304 19.89 -3.32 -12.77
N ALA A 305 20.31 -2.09 -12.53
CA ALA A 305 20.41 -1.51 -11.19
C ALA A 305 19.10 -1.64 -10.39
N TYR A 306 17.96 -1.42 -11.08
CA TYR A 306 16.63 -1.63 -10.51
C TYR A 306 16.39 -3.08 -10.07
N ASN A 307 16.72 -4.07 -10.91
CA ASN A 307 16.52 -5.49 -10.58
C ASN A 307 17.41 -5.92 -9.40
N TYR A 308 18.67 -5.45 -9.34
CA TYR A 308 19.56 -5.68 -8.21
C TYR A 308 19.01 -5.06 -6.92
N TRP A 309 18.54 -3.81 -6.97
CA TRP A 309 17.89 -3.16 -5.82
C TRP A 309 16.60 -3.86 -5.39
N LEU A 310 15.75 -4.25 -6.35
CA LEU A 310 14.48 -4.93 -6.09
C LEU A 310 14.67 -6.28 -5.40
N LEU A 311 15.78 -6.98 -5.65
CA LEU A 311 16.00 -8.33 -5.15
C LEU A 311 17.14 -8.39 -4.12
N SER A 312 17.63 -7.24 -3.67
CA SER A 312 18.83 -7.11 -2.85
C SER A 312 18.81 -7.95 -1.57
N ALA A 313 17.71 -7.97 -0.81
CA ALA A 313 17.67 -8.75 0.44
C ALA A 313 17.56 -10.28 0.23
N GLY A 314 17.39 -10.74 -1.01
CA GLY A 314 17.49 -12.16 -1.34
C GLY A 314 18.93 -12.67 -1.36
N ASP A 315 19.88 -11.78 -1.68
CA ASP A 315 21.31 -12.06 -1.76
C ASP A 315 22.11 -10.75 -1.55
N GLU A 316 22.21 -10.33 -0.28
CA GLU A 316 22.83 -9.05 0.08
C GLU A 316 24.32 -9.00 -0.28
N GLU A 317 25.01 -10.13 -0.22
CA GLU A 317 26.43 -10.24 -0.58
C GLU A 317 26.62 -9.97 -2.07
N ALA A 318 25.86 -10.65 -2.93
CA ALA A 318 25.94 -10.43 -4.38
C ALA A 318 25.51 -9.02 -4.76
N PHE A 319 24.49 -8.45 -4.09
CA PHE A 319 24.05 -7.08 -4.31
C PHE A 319 25.18 -6.08 -3.98
N ASN A 320 25.77 -6.18 -2.80
CA ASN A 320 26.84 -5.27 -2.36
C ASN A 320 28.07 -5.39 -3.28
N ALA A 321 28.47 -6.60 -3.65
CA ALA A 321 29.58 -6.82 -4.58
C ALA A 321 29.32 -6.22 -5.97
N TRP A 322 28.07 -6.28 -6.46
CA TRP A 322 27.69 -5.64 -7.72
C TRP A 322 27.73 -4.11 -7.60
N VAL A 323 27.20 -3.52 -6.52
CA VAL A 323 27.22 -2.08 -6.29
C VAL A 323 28.65 -1.53 -6.21
N GLU A 324 29.56 -2.23 -5.52
CA GLU A 324 30.98 -1.85 -5.45
C GLU A 324 31.65 -1.78 -6.83
N GLN A 325 31.26 -2.67 -7.76
CA GLN A 325 31.80 -2.71 -9.11
C GLN A 325 31.09 -1.75 -10.08
N HIS A 326 29.88 -1.30 -9.74
CA HIS A 326 28.98 -0.52 -10.61
C HIS A 326 28.48 0.77 -9.93
N GLU A 327 29.30 1.37 -9.05
CA GLU A 327 28.92 2.51 -8.21
C GLU A 327 28.27 3.65 -9.01
N GLN A 328 28.89 4.02 -10.15
CA GLN A 328 28.36 5.09 -11.02
C GLN A 328 27.01 4.74 -11.64
N GLN A 329 26.81 3.49 -12.05
CA GLN A 329 25.55 3.01 -12.64
C GLN A 329 24.45 2.98 -11.59
N PHE A 330 24.77 2.51 -10.38
CA PHE A 330 23.82 2.48 -9.27
C PHE A 330 23.44 3.89 -8.81
N GLN A 331 24.41 4.80 -8.72
CA GLN A 331 24.14 6.19 -8.38
C GLN A 331 23.26 6.87 -9.45
N ALA A 332 23.55 6.65 -10.73
CA ALA A 332 22.71 7.18 -11.82
C ALA A 332 21.27 6.67 -11.74
N PHE A 333 21.08 5.38 -11.44
CA PHE A 333 19.75 4.83 -11.17
C PHE A 333 19.09 5.49 -9.95
N ALA A 334 19.80 5.61 -8.83
CA ALA A 334 19.25 6.21 -7.61
C ALA A 334 18.79 7.67 -7.86
N ASP A 335 19.62 8.46 -8.54
CA ASP A 335 19.31 9.85 -8.91
C ASP A 335 18.10 9.92 -9.85
N TRP A 336 18.08 9.11 -10.91
CA TRP A 336 16.96 9.04 -11.84
C TRP A 336 15.66 8.61 -11.15
N TYR A 337 15.73 7.55 -10.35
CA TYR A 337 14.58 6.99 -9.65
C TYR A 337 13.96 7.99 -8.67
N THR A 338 14.74 8.94 -8.13
CA THR A 338 14.21 10.02 -7.28
C THR A 338 13.33 11.02 -8.01
N GLN A 339 13.56 11.20 -9.30
CA GLN A 339 12.85 12.15 -10.16
C GLN A 339 11.67 11.45 -10.86
N ASP A 340 11.92 10.27 -11.42
CA ASP A 340 10.97 9.45 -12.13
C ASP A 340 10.59 8.24 -11.26
N ARG A 341 9.49 8.37 -10.49
CA ARG A 341 8.96 7.30 -9.64
C ARG A 341 7.94 6.47 -10.39
N PHE A 342 7.74 5.23 -9.94
CA PHE A 342 6.68 4.34 -10.43
C PHE A 342 5.32 5.09 -10.46
N PRO A 343 4.67 5.22 -11.63
CA PRO A 343 3.65 6.25 -11.86
C PRO A 343 2.25 5.84 -11.38
N VAL A 344 2.11 5.49 -10.10
CA VAL A 344 0.83 5.07 -9.52
C VAL A 344 -0.06 6.27 -9.17
N SER A 345 -1.29 6.23 -9.65
CA SER A 345 -2.34 7.22 -9.40
C SER A 345 -3.73 6.57 -9.38
N PRO A 346 -4.77 7.26 -8.88
CA PRO A 346 -6.15 6.77 -8.98
C PRO A 346 -6.64 6.52 -10.42
N GLN A 347 -5.99 7.12 -11.43
CA GLN A 347 -6.30 6.93 -12.85
C GLN A 347 -5.41 5.88 -13.52
N SER A 348 -4.27 5.53 -12.91
CA SER A 348 -3.29 4.60 -13.45
C SER A 348 -2.69 3.80 -12.31
N TYR A 349 -3.22 2.60 -12.11
CA TYR A 349 -2.74 1.64 -11.12
C TYR A 349 -2.96 0.23 -11.62
N PHE A 350 -2.17 -0.70 -11.09
CA PHE A 350 -2.33 -2.12 -11.36
C PHE A 350 -3.26 -2.76 -10.33
N HIS A 351 -4.19 -3.58 -10.81
CA HIS A 351 -5.02 -4.48 -10.02
C HIS A 351 -5.31 -5.74 -10.83
N ARG A 352 -5.17 -6.93 -10.23
CA ARG A 352 -5.22 -8.20 -10.99
C ARG A 352 -6.51 -8.43 -11.78
N SER A 353 -7.64 -7.91 -11.30
CA SER A 353 -8.93 -8.03 -12.01
C SER A 353 -8.94 -7.34 -13.38
N GLN A 354 -8.03 -6.39 -13.64
CA GLN A 354 -7.82 -5.79 -14.96
C GLN A 354 -7.29 -6.83 -15.95
N LEU A 355 -6.52 -7.81 -15.48
CA LEU A 355 -5.94 -8.88 -16.29
C LEU A 355 -6.82 -10.14 -16.34
N SER A 356 -7.70 -10.35 -15.36
CA SER A 356 -8.60 -11.52 -15.32
C SER A 356 -9.84 -11.41 -16.23
N ASN A 357 -10.07 -10.25 -16.86
CA ASN A 357 -11.26 -9.96 -17.67
C ASN A 357 -10.95 -9.70 -19.16
N VAL A 358 -9.77 -10.11 -19.63
CA VAL A 358 -9.38 -9.93 -21.03
C VAL A 358 -10.21 -10.89 -21.88
N THR A 359 -11.08 -10.28 -22.67
CA THR A 359 -12.12 -10.94 -23.45
C THR A 359 -11.67 -11.07 -24.90
N LEU A 360 -11.54 -12.29 -25.42
CA LEU A 360 -11.37 -12.52 -26.85
C LEU A 360 -12.76 -12.77 -27.48
N SER A 361 -13.15 -11.95 -28.45
CA SER A 361 -14.35 -12.18 -29.25
C SER A 361 -14.10 -13.28 -30.28
N THR A 362 -15.05 -14.20 -30.44
CA THR A 362 -14.99 -15.25 -31.49
C THR A 362 -15.34 -14.75 -32.90
N GLU A 363 -15.44 -13.43 -33.12
CA GLU A 363 -15.72 -12.89 -34.45
C GLU A 363 -14.42 -12.76 -35.26
N GLU A 364 -14.03 -13.87 -35.88
CA GLU A 364 -13.29 -13.91 -37.16
C GLU A 364 -14.18 -14.51 -38.25
#